data_AF-A0AAU1NMT5-F1
#
_entry.id   AF-A0AAU1NMT5-F1
#
_cell.length_a   1.000
_cell.length_b   1.000
_cell.length_c   1.000
_cell.angle_alpha   90.00
_cell.angle_beta   90.00
_cell.angle_gamma   90.00
#
_symmetry.space_group_name_H-M   'P 1'
#
loop_
_entity.id
_entity.type
_entity.pdbx_description
1 polymer ?
#
loop_
_entity_poly.entity_id
_entity_poly.type
_entity_poly.pdbx_seq_one_letter_code
_entity_poly.pdbx_strand_id
1 'polypeptide(L)' 'MAVGYDDESQTLFVRFRGRRTGPEQYDDGVGYEYYDVSPQEGQQFRDNWSPGRYINHILNGKPYTPATW' A
#
# COMPACT_ATOMS: atom_id res chain seq x y z
N MET A 1 -1.89 7.68 5.04
CA MET A 1 -1.59 6.55 4.15
C MET A 1 -2.35 6.82 2.88
N ALA A 2 -1.71 6.66 1.72
CA ALA A 2 -2.39 6.76 0.43
C ALA A 2 -2.31 5.40 -0.26
N VAL A 3 -3.34 5.06 -1.02
CA VAL A 3 -3.47 3.78 -1.71
C VAL A 3 -3.90 4.03 -3.15
N GLY A 4 -3.15 3.48 -4.10
CA GLY A 4 -3.48 3.44 -5.52
C GLY A 4 -3.57 1.99 -5.98
N TYR A 5 -4.33 1.73 -7.05
CA TYR A 5 -4.37 0.42 -7.70
C TYR A 5 -4.44 0.63 -9.20
N ASP A 6 -3.62 -0.09 -9.95
CA ASP A 6 -3.62 -0.13 -11.40
C ASP A 6 -4.15 -1.49 -11.87
N ASP A 7 -5.32 -1.47 -12.49
CA ASP A 7 -6.01 -2.65 -13.02
C ASP A 7 -5.26 -3.28 -14.21
N GLU A 8 -4.56 -2.48 -15.02
CA GLU A 8 -3.87 -2.96 -16.22
C GLU A 8 -2.62 -3.78 -15.85
N SER A 9 -1.83 -3.27 -14.90
CA SER A 9 -0.62 -3.94 -14.43
C SER A 9 -0.81 -4.82 -13.20
N GLN A 10 -2.03 -4.87 -12.62
CA GLN A 10 -2.32 -5.59 -11.37
C GLN A 10 -1.40 -5.17 -10.21
N THR A 11 -1.16 -3.86 -10.11
CA THR A 11 -0.22 -3.28 -9.15
C THR A 11 -0.95 -2.48 -8.08
N LEU A 12 -0.71 -2.81 -6.81
CA LEU A 12 -1.20 -2.04 -5.66
C LEU A 12 -0.09 -1.14 -5.11
N PHE A 13 -0.34 0.15 -5.11
CA PHE A 13 0.57 1.17 -4.59
C PHE A 13 0.16 1.52 -3.16
N VAL A 14 1.06 1.32 -2.21
CA VAL A 14 0.80 1.64 -0.79
C VAL A 14 1.84 2.64 -0.30
N ARG A 15 1.39 3.84 0.08
CA ARG A 15 2.24 4.88 0.66
C ARG A 15 1.98 5.04 2.15
N PHE A 16 2.98 4.71 2.96
CA PHE A 16 2.90 4.89 4.40
C PHE A 16 3.09 6.36 4.80
N ARG A 17 2.61 6.73 5.99
CA ARG A 17 2.92 8.04 6.57
C ARG A 17 4.37 8.01 7.04
N GLY A 18 5.14 9.04 6.74
CA GLY A 18 6.51 9.20 7.21
C GLY A 18 6.56 9.71 8.64
N ARG A 19 7.66 10.38 8.98
CA ARG A 19 7.87 10.96 10.30
C ARG A 19 6.81 12.04 10.55
N ARG A 20 6.21 12.03 11.74
CA ARG A 20 5.32 13.12 12.17
C ARG A 20 6.13 14.40 12.38
N THR A 21 5.79 15.45 11.64
CA THR A 21 6.45 16.77 11.71
C THR A 21 5.58 17.83 12.38
N GLY A 22 4.28 17.57 12.58
CA GLY A 22 3.39 18.48 13.29
C GLY A 22 2.10 17.81 13.76
N PRO A 23 1.13 18.59 14.27
CA PRO A 23 -0.24 18.13 14.46
C PRO A 23 -0.81 17.70 13.12
N GLU A 24 -1.05 16.40 12.96
CA GLU A 24 -1.57 15.77 11.73
C GLU A 24 -0.70 15.91 10.45
N GLN A 25 0.46 16.57 10.54
CA GLN A 25 1.43 16.67 9.48
C GLN A 25 2.47 15.55 9.58
N TYR A 26 2.69 14.89 8.45
CA TYR A 26 3.66 13.81 8.30
C TYR A 26 4.51 14.10 7.08
N ASP A 27 5.81 13.88 7.19
CA ASP A 27 6.70 13.79 6.04
C ASP A 27 6.25 12.64 5.14
N ASP A 28 6.72 12.73 3.89
CA ASP A 28 6.55 11.67 2.91
C ASP A 28 7.16 10.37 3.43
N GLY A 29 6.32 9.35 3.58
CA GLY A 29 6.74 8.03 4.01
C GLY A 29 7.15 7.16 2.83
N VAL A 30 7.73 6.01 3.16
CA VAL A 30 8.10 4.98 2.18
C VAL A 30 6.84 4.45 1.50
N GLY A 31 6.92 4.28 0.18
CA GLY A 31 5.91 3.59 -0.61
C GLY A 31 6.40 2.20 -1.05
N TYR A 32 5.46 1.33 -1.38
CA TYR A 32 5.73 0.04 -2.00
C TYR A 32 4.75 -0.22 -3.13
N GLU A 33 5.23 -0.88 -4.18
CA GLU A 33 4.42 -1.50 -5.23
C GLU A 33 4.31 -2.98 -4.92
N TYR A 34 3.08 -3.49 -4.83
CA TYR A 34 2.82 -4.93 -4.76
C TYR A 34 2.25 -5.38 -6.10
N TYR A 35 2.91 -6.34 -6.72
CA TYR A 35 2.53 -6.88 -8.03
C TYR A 35 1.67 -8.13 -7.88
N ASP A 36 1.04 -8.55 -8.98
CA ASP A 36 0.12 -9.69 -9.04
C ASP A 36 -1.01 -9.59 -7.99
N VAL A 37 -1.44 -8.37 -7.69
CA VAL A 37 -2.56 -8.10 -6.79
C VAL A 37 -3.82 -8.07 -7.64
N SER A 38 -4.79 -8.94 -7.36
CA SER A 38 -6.06 -8.93 -8.06
C SER A 38 -6.91 -7.71 -7.67
N PRO A 39 -7.87 -7.29 -8.52
CA PRO A 39 -8.76 -6.18 -8.19
C PRO A 39 -9.55 -6.41 -6.89
N GLN A 40 -9.90 -7.66 -6.60
CA GLN A 40 -10.57 -8.04 -5.36
C GLN A 40 -9.66 -7.89 -4.14
N GLU A 41 -8.38 -8.26 -4.24
CA GLU A 41 -7.40 -8.06 -3.16
C GLU A 41 -7.13 -6.56 -2.94
N GLY A 42 -7.03 -5.77 -4.02
CA GLY A 42 -6.90 -4.31 -3.95
C GLY A 42 -8.10 -3.65 -3.26
N GLN A 43 -9.31 -4.10 -3.58
CA GLN A 43 -10.53 -3.63 -2.94
C GLN A 43 -10.59 -4.05 -1.47
N GLN A 44 -10.31 -5.33 -1.17
CA GLN A 44 -10.25 -5.81 0.21
C GLN A 44 -9.23 -5.04 1.05
N PHE A 45 -8.07 -4.70 0.49
CA PHE A 45 -7.06 -3.90 1.18
C PHE A 45 -7.57 -2.49 1.52
N ARG A 46 -8.28 -1.83 0.59
CA ARG A 46 -8.88 -0.51 0.81
C ARG A 46 -9.97 -0.54 1.87
N ASP A 47 -10.78 -1.60 1.89
CA ASP A 47 -11.92 -1.73 2.79
C ASP A 47 -11.53 -2.32 4.17
N ASN A 48 -10.30 -2.84 4.32
CA ASN A 48 -9.88 -3.49 5.56
C ASN A 48 -9.65 -2.47 6.69
N TRP A 49 -10.26 -2.75 7.85
CA TRP A 49 -10.02 -2.03 9.10
C TRP A 49 -8.54 -1.96 9.52
N SER A 50 -7.76 -3.00 9.20
CA SER A 50 -6.34 -3.07 9.55
C SER A 50 -5.46 -3.33 8.32
N PRO A 51 -5.13 -2.28 7.56
CA PRO A 51 -4.27 -2.38 6.37
C PRO A 51 -2.94 -3.07 6.65
N GLY A 52 -2.32 -2.79 7.81
CA GLY A 52 -1.06 -3.44 8.20
C GLY A 52 -1.16 -4.96 8.41
N ARG A 53 -2.29 -5.46 8.95
CA ARG A 53 -2.51 -6.92 9.06
C ARG A 53 -2.70 -7.56 7.70
N TYR A 54 -3.43 -6.89 6.80
CA TYR A 54 -3.63 -7.38 5.44
C TYR A 54 -2.30 -7.47 4.68
N ILE A 55 -1.45 -6.45 4.82
CA ILE A 55 -0.09 -6.45 4.25
C ILE A 55 0.69 -7.67 4.75
N ASN A 56 0.74 -7.86 6.07
CA ASN A 56 1.52 -8.96 6.65
C ASN A 56 1.02 -10.36 6.26
N HIS A 57 -0.29 -10.54 6.07
CA HIS A 57 -0.88 -11.85 5.81
C HIS A 57 -0.99 -12.20 4.33
N ILE A 58 -1.28 -11.21 3.48
CA ILE A 58 -1.57 -11.40 2.05
C ILE A 58 -0.47 -10.77 1.18
N LEU A 59 -0.25 -9.46 1.30
CA LEU A 59 0.57 -8.72 0.33
C LEU A 59 2.07 -9.03 0.45
N ASN A 60 2.58 -9.27 1.66
CA ASN A 60 3.98 -9.68 1.87
C ASN A 60 4.31 -11.08 1.30
N GLY A 61 3.30 -11.85 0.90
CA GLY A 61 3.47 -13.10 0.16
C GLY A 61 3.58 -12.90 -1.36
N LYS A 62 3.36 -11.68 -1.86
CA LYS A 62 3.43 -11.33 -3.29
C LYS A 62 4.75 -10.63 -3.62
N PRO A 63 5.15 -10.56 -4.91
CA PRO A 63 6.28 -9.75 -5.32
C PRO A 63 6.04 -8.27 -4.99
N TYR A 64 7.01 -7.60 -4.37
CA TYR A 64 6.92 -6.17 -4.08
C TYR A 64 8.27 -5.48 -4.18
N THR A 65 8.26 -4.18 -4.48
CA THR A 65 9.46 -3.34 -4.50
C THR A 65 9.21 -2.01 -3.78
N PRO A 66 10.27 -1.35 -3.28
CA PRO A 66 10.17 0.04 -2.85
C PRO A 66 9.71 0.93 -4.01
N ALA A 67 8.80 1.85 -3.70
CA ALA A 67 8.32 2.87 -4.63
C ALA A 67 9.44 3.75 -5.17
N THR A 68 9.40 4.10 -6.45
CA THR A 68 10.41 4.98 -7.09
C THR A 68 9.85 6.28 -7.68
N TRP A 69 8.55 6.56 -7.51
CA TRP A 69 7.88 7.79 -7.96
C TRP A 69 8.03 8.97 -7.00
#